data_AF-A0A2P6G6M5-F1
#
_entry.id   AF-A0A2P6G6M5-F1
#
_cell.length_a   1.000
_cell.length_b   1.000
_cell.length_c   1.000
_cell.angle_alpha   90.00
_cell.angle_beta   90.00
_cell.angle_gamma   90.00
#
_symmetry.space_group_name_H-M   'P 1'
#
loop_
_entity.id
_entity.type
_entity.pdbx_description
1 polymer ?
#
loop_
_entity_poly.entity_id
_entity_poly.type
_entity_poly.pdbx_seq_one_letter_code
_entity_poly.pdbx_strand_id
1 'polypeptide(L)' 'MKATKFEIIQGIRESFASHDFSDEDLLELVDPKLGVITSFNDLMSQLENLRKIDLGQTPPALGIEEISD' A
#
# COMPACT_ATOMS: atom_id res chain seq x y z
N MET A 1 -20.55 6.88 -0.95
CA MET A 1 -19.83 6.82 0.35
C MET A 1 -18.36 6.58 0.03
N LYS A 2 -17.42 7.24 0.69
CA LYS A 2 -15.98 7.06 0.43
C LYS A 2 -15.47 5.95 1.37
N ALA A 3 -14.79 4.94 0.82
CA ALA A 3 -14.24 3.84 1.61
C ALA A 3 -13.21 4.36 2.62
N THR A 4 -13.21 3.78 3.80
CA THR A 4 -12.24 4.02 4.88
C THR A 4 -10.88 3.39 4.54
N LYS A 5 -9.81 3.84 5.20
CA LYS A 5 -8.47 3.27 5.00
C LYS A 5 -8.44 1.77 5.31
N PHE A 6 -9.16 1.33 6.34
CA PHE A 6 -9.25 -0.09 6.70
C PHE A 6 -9.93 -0.91 5.60
N GLU A 7 -11.08 -0.46 5.09
CA GLU A 7 -11.79 -1.13 3.99
C GLU A 7 -10.93 -1.25 2.72
N ILE A 8 -10.10 -0.24 2.44
CA ILE A 8 -9.15 -0.28 1.31
C ILE A 8 -8.10 -1.38 1.52
N ILE A 9 -7.46 -1.44 2.71
CA ILE A 9 -6.42 -2.43 3.00
C ILE A 9 -6.99 -3.84 3.05
N GLN A 10 -8.21 -4.00 3.59
CA GLN A 10 -8.92 -5.28 3.59
C GLN A 10 -9.16 -5.79 2.16
N GLY A 11 -9.60 -4.92 1.25
CA GLY A 11 -9.77 -5.27 -0.17
C GLY A 11 -8.45 -5.62 -0.87
N ILE A 12 -7.33 -4.98 -0.49
CA ILE A 12 -6.00 -5.33 -1.00
C ILE A 12 -5.59 -6.72 -0.51
N ARG A 13 -5.80 -7.06 0.77
CA ARG A 13 -5.53 -8.41 1.29
C ARG A 13 -6.30 -9.47 0.48
N GLU A 14 -7.60 -9.26 0.30
CA GLU A 14 -8.46 -10.19 -0.44
C GLU A 14 -8.04 -10.38 -1.89
N SER A 15 -7.46 -9.35 -2.51
CA SER A 15 -7.09 -9.38 -3.93
C SER A 15 -5.65 -9.85 -4.19
N PHE A 16 -4.74 -9.67 -3.22
CA PHE A 16 -3.30 -9.79 -3.48
C PHE A 16 -2.50 -10.53 -2.40
N ALA A 17 -3.04 -10.78 -1.21
CA ALA A 17 -2.23 -11.35 -0.14
C ALA A 17 -2.07 -12.87 -0.32
N SER A 18 -0.82 -13.30 -0.47
CA SER A 18 -0.41 -14.71 -0.39
C SER A 18 -0.35 -15.25 1.05
N HIS A 19 -0.59 -14.39 2.04
CA HIS A 19 -0.45 -14.67 3.47
C HIS A 19 -1.68 -14.20 4.26
N ASP A 20 -2.04 -14.99 5.28
CA ASP A 20 -3.17 -14.72 6.17
C ASP A 20 -2.83 -13.62 7.18
N PHE A 21 -3.01 -12.37 6.79
CA PHE A 21 -3.06 -11.26 7.73
C PHE A 21 -4.43 -11.20 8.41
N SER A 22 -4.46 -11.17 9.74
CA SER A 22 -5.70 -10.99 10.49
C SER A 22 -6.22 -9.56 10.38
N ASP A 23 -7.51 -9.34 10.65
CA ASP A 23 -8.08 -7.98 10.68
C ASP A 23 -7.41 -7.11 11.75
N GLU A 24 -6.91 -7.71 12.84
CA GLU A 24 -6.17 -7.04 13.90
C GLU A 24 -4.81 -6.53 13.41
N ASP A 25 -4.10 -7.33 12.62
CA ASP A 25 -2.84 -6.91 11.97
C ASP A 25 -3.07 -5.75 10.99
N LEU A 26 -4.18 -5.79 10.24
CA LEU A 26 -4.55 -4.71 9.32
C LEU A 26 -4.98 -3.44 10.06
N LEU A 27 -5.63 -3.58 11.21
CA LEU A 27 -6.01 -2.45 12.07
C LEU A 27 -4.79 -1.71 12.60
N GLU A 28 -3.72 -2.41 12.98
CA GLU A 28 -2.47 -1.78 13.43
C GLU A 28 -1.80 -0.93 12.33
N LEU A 29 -2.04 -1.22 11.04
CA LEU A 29 -1.56 -0.38 9.94
C LEU A 29 -2.34 0.95 9.83
N VAL A 30 -3.61 0.95 10.25
CA VAL A 30 -4.48 2.13 10.18
C VAL A 30 -4.43 2.95 11.47
N ASP A 31 -4.34 2.28 12.61
CA ASP A 31 -4.35 2.83 13.96
C ASP A 31 -3.33 2.08 14.85
N PRO A 32 -2.03 2.39 14.73
CA PRO A 32 -0.96 1.67 15.41
C PRO A 32 -0.99 1.91 16.93
N LYS A 33 -1.02 0.82 17.71
CA LYS A 33 -1.07 0.85 19.18
C LYS A 33 0.27 0.57 19.86
N LEU A 34 1.16 -0.18 19.21
CA LEU A 34 2.47 -0.60 19.75
C LEU A 34 3.67 0.12 19.09
N GLY A 35 3.56 1.45 18.98
CA GLY A 35 4.60 2.29 18.38
C GLY A 35 4.36 2.56 16.90
N VAL A 36 4.95 3.64 16.40
CA VAL A 36 4.67 4.15 15.06
C VAL A 36 5.30 3.23 14.02
N ILE A 37 4.49 2.47 13.28
CA ILE A 37 4.89 1.89 11.99
C ILE A 37 5.03 3.08 11.01
N THR A 38 6.13 3.80 11.09
CA THR A 38 6.41 5.00 10.27
C THR A 38 6.40 4.65 8.79
N SER A 39 6.92 3.47 8.44
CA SER A 39 7.05 2.99 7.07
C SER A 39 5.71 2.94 6.30
N PHE A 40 4.60 2.59 6.94
CA PHE A 40 3.30 2.54 6.27
C PHE A 40 2.74 3.95 5.97
N ASN A 41 2.85 4.87 6.94
CA ASN A 41 2.46 6.27 6.73
C ASN A 41 3.36 6.98 5.71
N ASP A 42 4.65 6.66 5.71
CA ASP A 42 5.62 7.15 4.72
C ASP A 42 5.27 6.65 3.32
N LEU A 43 4.95 5.35 3.18
CA LEU A 43 4.50 4.75 1.92
C LEU A 43 3.21 5.40 1.41
N MET A 44 2.21 5.57 2.28
CA MET A 44 0.97 6.25 1.91
C MET A 44 1.20 7.70 1.47
N SER A 45 2.14 8.42 2.11
CA SER A 45 2.52 9.77 1.70
C SER A 45 3.22 9.79 0.34
N GLN A 46 4.08 8.81 0.06
CA GLN A 46 4.73 8.67 -1.25
C GLN A 46 3.71 8.38 -2.35
N LEU A 47 2.74 7.49 -2.10
CA LEU A 47 1.66 7.18 -3.04
C LEU A 47 0.77 8.40 -3.32
N GLU A 48 0.45 9.18 -2.28
CA GLU A 48 -0.31 10.42 -2.45
C GLU A 48 0.45 11.50 -3.24
N ASN A 49 1.78 11.52 -3.16
CA ASN A 49 2.60 12.38 -4.01
C ASN A 49 2.63 11.89 -5.46
N LEU A 50 2.80 10.59 -5.69
CA LEU A 50 2.75 9.98 -7.02
C LEU A 50 1.42 10.24 -7.74
N ARG A 51 0.29 10.19 -7.01
CA ARG A 51 -1.04 10.50 -7.55
C ARG A 51 -1.18 11.92 -8.11
N LYS A 52 -0.36 12.86 -7.65
CA LYS A 52 -0.38 14.27 -8.09
C LYS A 52 0.52 14.53 -9.29
N ILE A 53 1.32 13.55 -9.70
CA ILE A 53 2.21 13.64 -10.85
C ILE A 53 1.45 13.14 -12.08
N ASP A 54 1.57 13.86 -13.21
CA ASP A 54 1.06 13.36 -14.49
C ASP A 54 1.92 12.19 -14.97
N LEU A 55 1.42 10.97 -14.75
CA LEU A 55 2.08 9.73 -15.12
C LEU A 55 2.11 9.52 -16.65
N GLY A 56 1.35 10.30 -17.44
CA GLY A 56 1.31 10.17 -18.90
C GLY A 56 2.60 10.59 -19.61
N GLN A 57 3.44 11.38 -18.95
CA GLN A 57 4.79 11.76 -19.43
C GLN A 57 5.91 11.00 -18.71
N THR A 58 5.57 10.22 -17.67
CA THR A 58 6.55 9.44 -16.92
C THR A 58 6.67 8.08 -17.61
N PRO A 59 7.79 7.76 -18.29
CA PRO A 59 7.97 6.44 -18.88
C PRO A 59 7.87 5.37 -17.78
N PRO A 60 7.32 4.17 -18.07
CA PRO A 60 7.40 3.04 -17.15
C PRO A 60 8.85 2.88 -16.70
N ALA A 61 9.07 2.49 -15.43
CA ALA A 61 10.42 2.25 -14.93
C ALA A 61 11.15 1.32 -15.91
N LEU A 62 12.19 1.84 -16.56
CA LEU A 62 12.99 1.11 -17.53
C LEU A 62 13.77 0.03 -16.76
N GLY A 63 13.23 -1.19 -16.76
CA GLY A 63 13.87 -2.35 -16.17
C GLY A 63 13.17 -2.88 -14.93
N ILE A 64 12.13 -3.68 -15.13
CA ILE A 64 12.00 -4.90 -14.32
C ILE A 64 12.60 -5.99 -15.21
N GLU A 65 13.90 -6.25 -15.05
CA GLU A 65 14.46 -7.49 -15.57
C GLU A 65 13.85 -8.62 -14.74
N GLU A 66 13.09 -9.51 -15.38
CA GLU A 66 12.67 -10.76 -14.75
C GLU A 66 13.92 -11.50 -14.31
N ILE A 67 14.17 -11.56 -13.00
CA ILE A 67 15.14 -12.51 -12.45
C ILE A 67 14.50 -13.88 -12.66
N SER A 68 14.92 -14.56 -13.72
CA SER A 68 14.56 -15.95 -13.99
C SER A 68 15.28 -16.86 -12.97
N ASP A 69 14.55 -17.80 -12.36
CA ASP A 69 15.07 -18.81 -11.41
C ASP A 69 16.18 -19.70 -12.01
#